data_AF-A0A6P4ZUX6-F1
#
_entry.id   AF-A0A6P4ZUX6-F1
#
_cell.length_a   1.000
_cell.length_b   1.000
_cell.length_c   1.000
_cell.angle_alpha   90.00
_cell.angle_beta   90.00
_cell.angle_gamma   90.00
#
_symmetry.space_group_name_H-M   'P 1'
#
loop_
_entity.id
_entity.type
_entity.pdbx_description
1 polymer ?
#
loop_
_entity_poly.entity_id
_entity_poly.type
_entity_poly.pdbx_seq_one_letter_code
_entity_poly.pdbx_strand_id
1 'polypeptide(L)'
;MTPFLLLFVALATASPMKRQTTSGLDANGDGLISKDEVTNAMSLHEALTALDRDGDGFIYLPQIIELWGTGDKFYELNTDGDDHLTFREIENGMTLSDFYDQFDFNGDGTLDAAEAYQLHFIYDVLNDPSIDNPLDSNGDGRLSRLEVVSHMTYDEVLAALDADGDQALSSTEANVLFGSATAQWMDDQDNNDDGSVSFQEAHTHFMSLWRIFDRLDLNDNNYLDNGEGAGFYEVWRIHLVNTGGRHHDGPHSPSG
;
A
#
# COMPACT_ATOMS: atom_id res chain seq x y z
N MET A 1 -52.10 53.64 -13.11
CA MET A 1 -50.72 53.16 -12.92
C MET A 1 -50.79 51.93 -12.03
N THR A 2 -50.66 50.75 -12.61
CA THR A 2 -50.70 49.45 -11.93
C THR A 2 -49.30 49.06 -11.45
N PRO A 3 -49.08 48.67 -10.19
CA PRO A 3 -47.86 47.98 -9.82
C PRO A 3 -48.00 46.47 -10.06
N PHE A 4 -46.97 45.91 -10.68
CA PHE A 4 -46.75 44.51 -11.02
C PHE A 4 -46.53 43.64 -9.77
N LEU A 5 -47.15 42.47 -9.74
CA LEU A 5 -46.87 41.36 -8.84
C LEU A 5 -45.68 40.54 -9.42
N LEU A 6 -44.56 40.50 -8.71
CA LEU A 6 -43.44 39.59 -9.02
C LEU A 6 -43.68 38.26 -8.27
N LEU A 7 -44.17 37.27 -9.01
CA LEU A 7 -44.27 35.87 -8.58
C LEU A 7 -42.92 35.20 -8.84
N PHE A 8 -42.13 34.94 -7.81
CA PHE A 8 -40.95 34.09 -7.89
C PHE A 8 -41.41 32.62 -7.93
N VAL A 9 -41.46 32.05 -9.13
CA VAL A 9 -41.51 30.59 -9.32
C VAL A 9 -40.09 30.07 -9.13
N ALA A 10 -39.81 29.49 -7.96
CA ALA A 10 -38.59 28.74 -7.74
C ALA A 10 -38.71 27.41 -8.51
N LEU A 11 -38.16 27.39 -9.72
CA LEU A 11 -37.95 26.18 -10.49
C LEU A 11 -36.76 25.46 -9.84
N ALA A 12 -37.01 24.48 -8.99
CA ALA A 12 -35.97 23.56 -8.53
C ALA A 12 -35.53 22.73 -9.75
N THR A 13 -34.49 23.19 -10.43
CA THR A 13 -33.81 22.43 -11.46
C THR A 13 -33.16 21.23 -10.80
N ALA A 14 -33.71 20.04 -11.02
CA ALA A 14 -32.99 18.80 -10.78
C ALA A 14 -31.67 18.86 -11.56
N SER A 15 -30.55 18.86 -10.84
CA SER A 15 -29.22 18.76 -11.44
C SER A 15 -29.12 17.42 -12.16
N PRO A 16 -28.58 17.37 -13.39
CA PRO A 16 -28.30 16.11 -14.05
C PRO A 16 -27.18 15.38 -13.31
N MET A 17 -27.39 14.08 -13.09
CA MET A 17 -26.42 13.11 -12.59
C MET A 17 -25.05 13.32 -13.21
N LYS A 18 -24.03 13.55 -12.37
CA LYS A 18 -22.68 13.14 -12.73
C LYS A 18 -22.67 11.62 -12.55
N ARG A 19 -22.82 10.90 -13.65
CA ARG A 19 -22.49 9.47 -13.71
C ARG A 19 -20.96 9.41 -13.60
N GLN A 20 -20.45 9.56 -12.37
CA GLN A 20 -19.10 9.10 -12.06
C GLN A 20 -19.17 7.59 -12.30
N THR A 21 -18.26 7.11 -13.13
CA THR A 21 -17.96 5.70 -13.25
C THR A 21 -17.63 5.21 -11.83
N THR A 22 -18.57 4.54 -11.17
CA THR A 22 -18.33 3.79 -9.93
C THR A 22 -17.53 2.56 -10.33
N SER A 23 -16.26 2.78 -10.67
CA SER A 23 -15.27 1.74 -10.93
C SER A 23 -14.46 1.65 -9.64
N GLY A 24 -14.63 0.56 -8.88
CA GLY A 24 -13.97 0.40 -7.60
C GLY A 24 -14.91 -0.15 -6.52
N LEU A 25 -14.34 -0.27 -5.32
CA LEU A 25 -15.01 -0.72 -4.10
C LEU A 25 -16.09 0.27 -3.61
N ASP A 26 -15.92 1.58 -3.84
CA ASP A 26 -16.92 2.62 -3.54
C ASP A 26 -18.06 2.59 -4.59
N ALA A 27 -18.99 1.66 -4.42
CA ALA A 27 -20.06 1.41 -5.38
C ALA A 27 -21.10 2.54 -5.40
N ASN A 28 -21.27 3.25 -4.28
CA ASN A 28 -22.29 4.28 -4.15
C ASN A 28 -21.77 5.71 -4.43
N GLY A 29 -20.45 5.90 -4.37
CA GLY A 29 -19.74 7.12 -4.75
C GLY A 29 -19.80 8.23 -3.70
N ASP A 30 -19.95 7.89 -2.42
CA ASP A 30 -19.96 8.86 -1.33
C ASP A 30 -18.57 9.16 -0.75
N GLY A 31 -17.54 8.44 -1.23
CA GLY A 31 -16.15 8.62 -0.81
C GLY A 31 -15.80 7.93 0.50
N LEU A 32 -16.68 7.09 1.04
CA LEU A 32 -16.43 6.20 2.16
C LEU A 32 -16.66 4.76 1.71
N ILE A 33 -15.92 3.82 2.27
CA ILE A 33 -16.17 2.40 2.03
C ILE A 33 -17.01 1.84 3.17
N SER A 34 -18.13 1.23 2.83
CA SER A 34 -18.97 0.51 3.76
C SER A 34 -18.69 -0.99 3.75
N LYS A 35 -19.04 -1.66 4.86
CA LYS A 35 -18.98 -3.12 4.96
C LYS A 35 -19.88 -3.82 3.92
N ASP A 36 -21.01 -3.21 3.57
CA ASP A 36 -21.90 -3.74 2.53
C ASP A 36 -21.24 -3.69 1.15
N GLU A 37 -20.49 -2.64 0.84
CA GLU A 37 -19.74 -2.55 -0.43
C GLU A 37 -18.68 -3.65 -0.53
N VAL A 38 -17.92 -3.86 0.55
CA VAL A 38 -16.87 -4.89 0.61
C VAL A 38 -17.45 -6.29 0.49
N THR A 39 -18.50 -6.60 1.26
CA THR A 39 -19.11 -7.93 1.26
C THR A 39 -19.89 -8.24 -0.03
N ASN A 40 -20.32 -7.22 -0.77
CA ASN A 40 -20.89 -7.41 -2.11
C ASN A 40 -19.81 -7.56 -3.20
N ALA A 41 -18.59 -7.07 -2.95
CA ALA A 41 -17.51 -7.05 -3.92
C ALA A 41 -16.62 -8.30 -3.87
N MET A 42 -16.40 -8.88 -2.69
CA MET A 42 -15.47 -9.99 -2.50
C MET A 42 -15.84 -10.87 -1.29
N SER A 43 -15.22 -12.04 -1.22
CA SER A 43 -15.19 -12.93 -0.06
C SER A 43 -13.86 -12.82 0.69
N LEU A 44 -13.82 -13.29 1.95
CA LEU A 44 -12.57 -13.37 2.71
C LEU A 44 -11.52 -14.23 1.98
N HIS A 45 -11.94 -15.33 1.36
CA HIS A 45 -11.03 -16.20 0.60
C HIS A 45 -10.36 -15.48 -0.58
N GLU A 46 -11.13 -14.69 -1.33
CA GLU A 46 -10.60 -13.88 -2.44
C GLU A 46 -9.64 -12.81 -1.91
N ALA A 47 -9.98 -12.15 -0.79
CA ALA A 47 -9.08 -11.18 -0.16
C ALA A 47 -7.73 -11.81 0.24
N LEU A 48 -7.75 -12.99 0.85
CA LEU A 48 -6.54 -13.72 1.21
C LEU A 48 -5.73 -14.15 -0.01
N THR A 49 -6.40 -14.58 -1.08
CA THR A 49 -5.74 -14.92 -2.34
C THR A 49 -5.04 -13.71 -2.97
N ALA A 50 -5.61 -12.52 -2.86
CA ALA A 50 -4.98 -11.28 -3.35
C ALA A 50 -3.76 -10.88 -2.50
N LEU A 51 -3.75 -11.22 -1.21
CA LEU A 51 -2.63 -10.96 -0.29
C LEU A 51 -1.49 -11.97 -0.42
N ASP A 52 -1.80 -13.23 -0.77
CA ASP A 52 -0.83 -14.32 -1.02
C ASP A 52 -0.21 -14.20 -2.42
N ARG A 53 0.69 -13.23 -2.58
CA ARG A 53 1.24 -12.87 -3.88
C ARG A 53 2.27 -13.85 -4.43
N ASP A 54 3.01 -14.52 -3.56
CA ASP A 54 3.94 -15.59 -3.94
C ASP A 54 3.22 -16.94 -4.12
N GLY A 55 1.95 -17.02 -3.72
CA GLY A 55 1.06 -18.14 -4.01
C GLY A 55 1.46 -19.40 -3.25
N ASP A 56 2.11 -19.24 -2.10
CA ASP A 56 2.57 -20.35 -1.27
C ASP A 56 1.48 -20.85 -0.30
N GLY A 57 0.36 -20.11 -0.20
CA GLY A 57 -0.80 -20.42 0.62
C GLY A 57 -0.67 -19.96 2.07
N PHE A 58 0.33 -19.15 2.39
CA PHE A 58 0.67 -18.74 3.74
C PHE A 58 0.71 -17.22 3.90
N ILE A 59 0.37 -16.75 5.10
CA ILE A 59 0.50 -15.35 5.50
C ILE A 59 1.38 -15.28 6.75
N TYR A 60 2.51 -14.60 6.64
CA TYR A 60 3.52 -14.49 7.70
C TYR A 60 3.28 -13.27 8.60
N LEU A 61 3.84 -13.32 9.82
CA LEU A 61 3.74 -12.24 10.80
C LEU A 61 4.10 -10.85 10.24
N PRO A 62 5.18 -10.67 9.46
CA PRO A 62 5.48 -9.37 8.85
C PRO A 62 4.37 -8.85 7.94
N GLN A 63 3.71 -9.73 7.16
CA GLN A 63 2.61 -9.34 6.28
C GLN A 63 1.37 -8.90 7.08
N ILE A 64 1.08 -9.56 8.21
CA ILE A 64 0.00 -9.12 9.12
C ILE A 64 0.30 -7.76 9.77
N ILE A 65 1.53 -7.57 10.24
CA ILE A 65 1.97 -6.28 10.79
C ILE A 65 1.86 -5.19 9.72
N GLU A 66 2.18 -5.50 8.46
CA GLU A 66 2.03 -4.55 7.37
C GLU A 66 0.56 -4.24 7.06
N LEU A 67 -0.30 -5.25 7.10
CA LEU A 67 -1.73 -5.10 6.81
C LEU A 67 -2.47 -4.24 7.85
N TRP A 68 -2.17 -4.44 9.15
CA TRP A 68 -2.93 -3.82 10.25
C TRP A 68 -2.10 -2.99 11.22
N GLY A 69 -0.80 -2.82 10.97
CA GLY A 69 0.14 -2.10 11.83
C GLY A 69 0.58 -2.86 13.08
N THR A 70 -0.02 -4.03 13.38
CA THR A 70 0.30 -4.84 14.57
C THR A 70 0.25 -6.33 14.28
N GLY A 71 0.95 -7.12 15.11
CA GLY A 71 1.00 -8.58 14.98
C GLY A 71 -0.05 -9.32 15.81
N ASP A 72 -0.92 -8.62 16.54
CA ASP A 72 -1.80 -9.26 17.53
C ASP A 72 -2.74 -10.29 16.89
N LYS A 73 -3.27 -9.97 15.71
CA LYS A 73 -4.12 -10.88 14.95
C LYS A 73 -3.40 -12.11 14.43
N PHE A 74 -2.10 -12.02 14.17
CA PHE A 74 -1.31 -13.19 13.79
C PHE A 74 -1.34 -14.23 14.91
N TYR A 75 -1.04 -13.81 16.15
CA TYR A 75 -1.03 -14.71 17.29
C TYR A 75 -2.42 -15.20 17.71
N GLU A 76 -3.48 -14.42 17.46
CA GLU A 76 -4.85 -14.83 17.71
C GLU A 76 -5.31 -15.95 16.75
N LEU A 77 -4.91 -15.86 15.49
CA LEU A 77 -5.35 -16.77 14.43
C LEU A 77 -4.44 -18.00 14.28
N ASN A 78 -3.18 -17.94 14.71
CA ASN A 78 -2.20 -19.01 14.60
C ASN A 78 -2.47 -20.10 15.65
N THR A 79 -3.25 -21.12 15.25
CA THR A 79 -3.81 -22.10 16.19
C THR A 79 -2.87 -23.26 16.48
N ASP A 80 -1.98 -23.60 15.56
CA ASP A 80 -1.00 -24.66 15.73
C ASP A 80 0.38 -24.16 16.20
N GLY A 81 0.59 -22.85 16.20
CA GLY A 81 1.71 -22.15 16.81
C GLY A 81 2.99 -22.17 15.97
N ASP A 82 2.88 -22.30 14.65
CA ASP A 82 4.03 -22.25 13.74
C ASP A 82 4.38 -20.81 13.32
N ASP A 83 5.16 -20.64 12.26
CA ASP A 83 5.67 -19.34 11.82
C ASP A 83 4.79 -18.62 10.79
N HIS A 84 3.63 -19.18 10.43
CA HIS A 84 2.73 -18.62 9.43
C HIS A 84 1.24 -18.78 9.82
N LEU A 85 0.37 -18.26 8.97
CA LEU A 85 -1.06 -18.54 8.99
C LEU A 85 -1.44 -19.24 7.70
N THR A 86 -2.22 -20.31 7.81
CA THR A 86 -2.93 -20.86 6.66
C THR A 86 -4.23 -20.09 6.42
N PHE A 87 -4.73 -20.07 5.18
CA PHE A 87 -6.05 -19.45 4.89
C PHE A 87 -7.15 -20.04 5.77
N ARG A 88 -7.09 -21.35 6.02
CA ARG A 88 -8.06 -22.05 6.86
C ARG A 88 -8.05 -21.55 8.31
N GLU A 89 -6.89 -21.21 8.85
CA GLU A 89 -6.83 -20.64 10.21
C GLU A 89 -7.49 -19.27 10.27
N ILE A 90 -7.20 -18.43 9.28
CA ILE A 90 -7.82 -17.11 9.17
C ILE A 90 -9.34 -17.25 9.00
N GLU A 91 -9.80 -18.06 8.06
CA GLU A 91 -11.23 -18.28 7.77
C GLU A 91 -12.00 -18.93 8.94
N ASN A 92 -11.33 -19.72 9.79
CA ASN A 92 -11.94 -20.28 10.99
C ASN A 92 -12.00 -19.28 12.14
N GLY A 93 -11.01 -18.38 12.21
CA GLY A 93 -10.88 -17.41 13.30
C GLY A 93 -11.60 -16.09 13.05
N MET A 94 -11.89 -15.75 11.79
CA MET A 94 -12.53 -14.48 11.45
C MET A 94 -13.39 -14.55 10.18
N THR A 95 -14.33 -13.61 10.07
CA THR A 95 -15.15 -13.38 8.88
C THR A 95 -14.62 -12.19 8.07
N LEU A 96 -15.11 -12.01 6.84
CA LEU A 96 -14.82 -10.78 6.07
C LEU A 96 -15.27 -9.51 6.80
N SER A 97 -16.32 -9.59 7.61
CA SER A 97 -16.76 -8.49 8.46
C SER A 97 -15.72 -8.15 9.53
N ASP A 98 -15.16 -9.16 10.19
CA ASP A 98 -14.12 -8.95 11.22
C ASP A 98 -12.82 -8.44 10.59
N PHE A 99 -12.53 -8.89 9.36
CA PHE A 99 -11.39 -8.45 8.55
C PHE A 99 -11.52 -6.96 8.20
N TYR A 100 -12.70 -6.54 7.74
CA TYR A 100 -13.04 -5.13 7.53
C TYR A 100 -12.85 -4.29 8.80
N ASP A 101 -13.33 -4.80 9.96
CA ASP A 101 -13.27 -4.07 11.23
C ASP A 101 -11.84 -3.82 11.73
N GLN A 102 -10.83 -4.52 11.16
CA GLN A 102 -9.43 -4.23 11.47
C GLN A 102 -8.91 -2.96 10.78
N PHE A 103 -9.60 -2.49 9.74
CA PHE A 103 -9.25 -1.27 9.02
C PHE A 103 -10.01 -0.04 9.54
N ASP A 104 -11.13 -0.23 10.24
CA ASP A 104 -11.93 0.84 10.86
C ASP A 104 -11.26 1.32 12.17
N PHE A 105 -10.13 2.01 12.04
CA PHE A 105 -9.32 2.44 13.17
C PHE A 105 -10.05 3.41 14.09
N ASN A 106 -10.90 4.27 13.51
CA ASN A 106 -11.65 5.26 14.26
C ASN A 106 -12.97 4.72 14.86
N GLY A 107 -13.44 3.57 14.37
CA GLY A 107 -14.62 2.86 14.86
C GLY A 107 -15.95 3.53 14.49
N ASP A 108 -16.00 4.31 13.40
CA ASP A 108 -17.20 5.02 12.97
C ASP A 108 -18.13 4.17 12.08
N GLY A 109 -17.70 2.96 11.73
CA GLY A 109 -18.45 1.99 10.95
C GLY A 109 -18.28 2.13 9.43
N THR A 110 -17.51 3.10 8.98
CA THR A 110 -17.10 3.33 7.59
C THR A 110 -15.59 3.43 7.51
N LEU A 111 -15.02 3.19 6.34
CA LEU A 111 -13.60 3.44 6.12
C LEU A 111 -13.47 4.71 5.28
N ASP A 112 -12.72 5.68 5.80
CA ASP A 112 -12.26 6.79 4.98
C ASP A 112 -11.17 6.33 3.99
N ALA A 113 -10.64 7.25 3.18
CA ALA A 113 -9.63 6.92 2.18
C ALA A 113 -8.34 6.30 2.77
N ALA A 114 -7.97 6.68 4.00
CA ALA A 114 -6.80 6.14 4.68
C ALA A 114 -7.06 4.73 5.21
N GLU A 115 -8.24 4.52 5.79
CA GLU A 115 -8.68 3.24 6.33
C GLU A 115 -8.97 2.20 5.23
N ALA A 116 -9.62 2.62 4.13
CA ALA A 116 -10.04 1.75 3.03
C ALA A 116 -8.90 1.25 2.15
N TYR A 117 -7.71 1.78 2.36
CA TYR A 117 -6.57 1.65 1.48
C TYR A 117 -6.23 0.22 1.07
N GLN A 118 -6.06 -0.66 2.06
CA GLN A 118 -5.69 -2.05 1.82
C GLN A 118 -6.82 -2.83 1.14
N LEU A 119 -8.08 -2.46 1.40
CA LEU A 119 -9.23 -3.08 0.73
C LEU A 119 -9.35 -2.64 -0.72
N HIS A 120 -8.97 -1.41 -1.06
CA HIS A 120 -8.87 -0.97 -2.45
C HIS A 120 -7.83 -1.78 -3.21
N PHE A 121 -6.62 -1.93 -2.66
CA PHE A 121 -5.59 -2.78 -3.25
C PHE A 121 -6.10 -4.21 -3.50
N ILE A 122 -6.70 -4.84 -2.48
CA ILE A 122 -7.26 -6.19 -2.60
C ILE A 122 -8.32 -6.26 -3.69
N TYR A 123 -9.25 -5.29 -3.71
CA TYR A 123 -10.31 -5.23 -4.72
C TYR A 123 -9.73 -5.14 -6.13
N ASP A 124 -8.72 -4.29 -6.32
CA ASP A 124 -8.18 -4.07 -7.65
C ASP A 124 -7.37 -5.26 -8.14
N VAL A 125 -6.56 -5.90 -7.28
CA VAL A 125 -5.84 -7.15 -7.62
C VAL A 125 -6.82 -8.24 -8.10
N LEU A 126 -8.02 -8.30 -7.51
CA LEU A 126 -9.06 -9.26 -7.92
C LEU A 126 -9.73 -8.90 -9.25
N ASN A 127 -9.87 -7.61 -9.58
CA ASN A 127 -10.68 -7.14 -10.70
C ASN A 127 -9.89 -6.70 -11.93
N ASP A 128 -8.61 -6.36 -11.78
CA ASP A 128 -7.69 -6.07 -12.90
C ASP A 128 -6.30 -6.70 -12.69
N PRO A 129 -6.18 -8.02 -12.92
CA PRO A 129 -4.91 -8.73 -12.79
C PRO A 129 -3.93 -8.45 -13.95
N SER A 130 -4.23 -7.50 -14.85
CA SER A 130 -3.56 -7.38 -16.15
C SER A 130 -2.43 -6.36 -16.23
N ILE A 131 -2.04 -5.76 -15.11
CA ILE A 131 -1.00 -4.72 -15.09
C ILE A 131 0.34 -5.29 -14.64
N ASP A 132 1.23 -5.46 -15.63
CA ASP A 132 2.62 -5.93 -15.49
C ASP A 132 3.55 -4.77 -15.08
N ASN A 133 3.12 -3.96 -14.11
CA ASN A 133 4.01 -3.08 -13.36
C ASN A 133 4.09 -3.64 -11.94
N PRO A 134 5.20 -4.26 -11.53
CA PRO A 134 5.31 -4.84 -10.19
C PRO A 134 4.89 -3.86 -9.10
N LEU A 135 5.40 -2.63 -9.14
CA LEU A 135 5.06 -1.64 -8.11
C LEU A 135 3.67 -1.02 -8.25
N ASP A 136 2.99 -1.13 -9.38
CA ASP A 136 1.63 -0.61 -9.60
C ASP A 136 0.80 -1.77 -10.14
N SER A 137 0.64 -2.77 -9.28
CA SER A 137 0.09 -4.08 -9.62
C SER A 137 -1.40 -3.98 -9.95
N ASN A 138 -2.10 -2.99 -9.40
CA ASN A 138 -3.47 -2.68 -9.78
C ASN A 138 -3.58 -1.70 -10.97
N GLY A 139 -2.49 -1.00 -11.29
CA GLY A 139 -2.40 -0.07 -12.41
C GLY A 139 -3.32 1.13 -12.32
N ASP A 140 -3.64 1.55 -11.11
CA ASP A 140 -4.42 2.76 -10.85
C ASP A 140 -3.58 4.04 -11.06
N GLY A 141 -2.27 3.88 -11.33
CA GLY A 141 -1.32 4.96 -11.57
C GLY A 141 -0.83 5.63 -10.29
N ARG A 142 -1.06 5.00 -9.14
CA ARG A 142 -0.61 5.37 -7.81
C ARG A 142 0.23 4.21 -7.27
N LEU A 143 1.14 4.52 -6.34
CA LEU A 143 1.78 3.46 -5.56
C LEU A 143 1.12 3.37 -4.20
N SER A 144 0.63 2.18 -3.89
CA SER A 144 0.27 1.83 -2.55
C SER A 144 1.49 1.34 -1.75
N ARG A 145 1.41 1.45 -0.42
CA ARG A 145 2.39 0.97 0.54
C ARG A 145 2.52 -0.54 0.40
N LEU A 146 1.39 -1.23 0.26
CA LEU A 146 1.39 -2.67 0.06
C LEU A 146 2.08 -3.06 -1.25
N GLU A 147 1.94 -2.29 -2.32
CA GLU A 147 2.68 -2.57 -3.55
C GLU A 147 4.18 -2.36 -3.40
N VAL A 148 4.62 -1.30 -2.72
CA VAL A 148 6.04 -1.05 -2.46
C VAL A 148 6.64 -2.20 -1.66
N VAL A 149 6.02 -2.57 -0.54
CA VAL A 149 6.55 -3.59 0.38
C VAL A 149 6.36 -5.03 -0.12
N SER A 150 5.40 -5.27 -1.04
CA SER A 150 5.20 -6.59 -1.63
C SER A 150 6.24 -6.95 -2.70
N HIS A 151 7.06 -6.01 -3.14
CA HIS A 151 8.08 -6.24 -4.18
C HIS A 151 9.48 -5.89 -3.74
N MET A 152 9.65 -5.10 -2.68
CA MET A 152 10.95 -4.71 -2.17
C MET A 152 10.97 -4.75 -0.65
N THR A 153 12.13 -5.12 -0.11
CA THR A 153 12.48 -4.92 1.30
C THR A 153 13.25 -3.62 1.48
N TYR A 154 13.31 -3.11 2.71
CA TYR A 154 14.10 -1.91 2.99
C TYR A 154 15.59 -2.10 2.66
N ASP A 155 16.14 -3.28 2.95
CA ASP A 155 17.54 -3.61 2.66
C ASP A 155 17.82 -3.64 1.15
N GLU A 156 16.88 -4.12 0.34
CA GLU A 156 16.99 -4.10 -1.12
C GLU A 156 16.95 -2.68 -1.68
N VAL A 157 16.20 -1.77 -1.04
CA VAL A 157 16.23 -0.35 -1.39
C VAL A 157 17.60 0.25 -1.07
N LEU A 158 18.15 0.00 0.13
CA LEU A 158 19.48 0.49 0.50
C LEU A 158 20.56 -0.03 -0.46
N ALA A 159 20.56 -1.33 -0.75
CA ALA A 159 21.49 -1.96 -1.68
C ALA A 159 21.34 -1.48 -3.13
N ALA A 160 20.14 -1.06 -3.54
CA ALA A 160 19.91 -0.48 -4.87
C ALA A 160 20.40 0.98 -4.94
N LEU A 161 20.36 1.72 -3.84
CA LEU A 161 20.82 3.11 -3.79
C LEU A 161 22.35 3.21 -3.68
N ASP A 162 23.00 2.29 -2.98
CA ASP A 162 24.46 2.19 -2.82
C ASP A 162 25.14 1.82 -4.14
N ALA A 163 25.44 2.83 -4.96
CA ALA A 163 25.88 2.64 -6.34
C ALA A 163 27.37 2.30 -6.44
N ASP A 164 28.18 2.76 -5.49
CA ASP A 164 29.61 2.48 -5.44
C ASP A 164 30.00 1.31 -4.52
N GLY A 165 29.05 0.81 -3.72
CA GLY A 165 29.18 -0.40 -2.92
C GLY A 165 29.96 -0.19 -1.63
N ASP A 166 29.99 1.04 -1.10
CA ASP A 166 30.72 1.40 0.11
C ASP A 166 29.91 1.20 1.40
N GLN A 167 28.66 0.75 1.29
CA GLN A 167 27.71 0.54 2.39
C GLN A 167 27.31 1.83 3.13
N ALA A 168 27.42 2.97 2.46
CA ALA A 168 26.89 4.25 2.88
C ALA A 168 26.15 4.92 1.73
N LEU A 169 25.15 5.72 2.07
CA LEU A 169 24.41 6.51 1.09
C LEU A 169 24.93 7.93 1.13
N SER A 170 25.56 8.36 0.05
CA SER A 170 25.81 9.78 -0.20
C SER A 170 24.50 10.52 -0.48
N SER A 171 24.49 11.85 -0.34
CA SER A 171 23.33 12.65 -0.73
C SER A 171 22.95 12.48 -2.21
N THR A 172 23.89 12.09 -3.08
CA THR A 172 23.61 11.87 -4.51
C THR A 172 22.84 10.57 -4.71
N GLU A 173 23.23 9.51 -4.02
CA GLU A 173 22.57 8.21 -4.06
C GLU A 173 21.18 8.29 -3.44
N ALA A 174 21.08 8.85 -2.23
CA ALA A 174 19.80 9.06 -1.55
C ALA A 174 18.83 9.94 -2.39
N ASN A 175 19.34 10.82 -3.26
CA ASN A 175 18.49 11.64 -4.13
C ASN A 175 17.66 10.84 -5.14
N VAL A 176 18.11 9.64 -5.52
CA VAL A 176 17.37 8.77 -6.44
C VAL A 176 15.99 8.40 -5.87
N LEU A 177 15.92 8.09 -4.59
CA LEU A 177 14.65 7.77 -3.92
C LEU A 177 13.95 9.02 -3.41
N PHE A 178 14.68 9.89 -2.70
CA PHE A 178 14.05 10.91 -1.88
C PHE A 178 13.80 12.24 -2.61
N GLY A 179 14.44 12.50 -3.74
CA GLY A 179 14.24 13.75 -4.49
C GLY A 179 14.35 15.00 -3.62
N SER A 180 13.27 15.76 -3.46
CA SER A 180 13.26 16.96 -2.61
C SER A 180 13.37 16.66 -1.11
N ALA A 181 13.04 15.45 -0.66
CA ALA A 181 13.12 15.04 0.74
C ALA A 181 14.54 14.58 1.17
N THR A 182 15.50 14.53 0.24
CA THR A 182 16.85 14.00 0.53
C THR A 182 17.55 14.73 1.67
N ALA A 183 17.56 16.06 1.65
CA ALA A 183 18.29 16.83 2.67
C ALA A 183 17.75 16.55 4.07
N GLN A 184 16.43 16.55 4.24
CA GLN A 184 15.81 16.23 5.52
C GLN A 184 16.05 14.77 5.92
N TRP A 185 16.06 13.83 4.97
CA TRP A 185 16.37 12.44 5.27
C TRP A 185 17.82 12.23 5.70
N MET A 186 18.78 12.90 5.06
CA MET A 186 20.18 12.88 5.50
C MET A 186 20.29 13.46 6.91
N ASP A 187 19.73 14.65 7.17
CA ASP A 187 19.78 15.29 8.49
C ASP A 187 19.16 14.42 9.62
N ASP A 188 18.12 13.65 9.30
CA ASP A 188 17.46 12.76 10.26
C ASP A 188 18.21 11.45 10.51
N GLN A 189 19.12 11.03 9.63
CA GLN A 189 19.75 9.70 9.67
C GLN A 189 21.28 9.73 9.82
N ASP A 190 21.96 10.78 9.36
CA ASP A 190 23.40 11.01 9.51
C ASP A 190 23.72 11.37 10.96
N ASN A 191 23.70 10.36 11.84
CA ASN A 191 23.83 10.55 13.29
C ASN A 191 25.22 11.03 13.72
N ASN A 192 26.23 10.86 12.86
CA ASN A 192 27.62 11.18 13.17
C ASN A 192 28.12 12.44 12.44
N ASP A 193 27.26 13.07 11.61
CA ASP A 193 27.50 14.26 10.79
C ASP A 193 28.70 14.11 9.83
N ASP A 194 28.93 12.91 9.28
CA ASP A 194 30.04 12.65 8.35
C ASP A 194 29.70 12.95 6.88
N GLY A 195 28.44 13.30 6.59
CA GLY A 195 27.94 13.64 5.27
C GLY A 195 27.47 12.43 4.45
N SER A 196 27.40 11.25 5.07
CA SER A 196 26.87 10.01 4.51
C SER A 196 25.96 9.32 5.51
N VAL A 197 25.07 8.45 5.03
CA VAL A 197 24.25 7.60 5.91
C VAL A 197 24.69 6.16 5.72
N SER A 198 25.46 5.62 6.67
CA SER A 198 25.81 4.20 6.67
C SER A 198 24.56 3.31 6.76
N PHE A 199 24.62 2.06 6.32
CA PHE A 199 23.47 1.14 6.46
C PHE A 199 23.04 0.98 7.92
N GLN A 200 24.00 1.02 8.86
CA GLN A 200 23.67 1.00 10.28
C GLN A 200 22.85 2.22 10.70
N GLU A 201 23.22 3.41 10.25
CA GLU A 201 22.48 4.65 10.49
C GLU A 201 21.11 4.63 9.82
N ALA A 202 21.03 4.10 8.59
CA ALA A 202 19.78 3.92 7.87
C ALA A 202 18.77 3.06 8.63
N HIS A 203 19.20 2.11 9.48
CA HIS A 203 18.31 1.33 10.35
C HIS A 203 17.99 1.98 11.70
N THR A 204 18.58 3.12 12.02
CA THR A 204 18.26 3.83 13.27
C THR A 204 16.85 4.42 13.23
N HIS A 205 16.35 4.87 14.37
CA HIS A 205 15.02 5.50 14.50
C HIS A 205 13.84 4.65 13.98
N PHE A 206 14.02 3.34 13.87
CA PHE A 206 13.04 2.41 13.32
C PHE A 206 12.63 2.77 11.89
N MET A 207 13.59 3.23 11.08
CA MET A 207 13.38 3.46 9.66
C MET A 207 12.93 2.18 8.96
N SER A 208 11.98 2.31 8.05
CA SER A 208 11.38 1.22 7.28
C SER A 208 10.80 1.77 5.98
N LEU A 209 10.41 0.89 5.06
CA LEU A 209 9.66 1.30 3.86
C LEU A 209 8.38 2.05 4.19
N TRP A 210 7.70 1.68 5.27
CA TRP A 210 6.54 2.40 5.80
C TRP A 210 6.86 3.88 6.08
N ARG A 211 7.95 4.17 6.78
CA ARG A 211 8.35 5.55 7.08
C ARG A 211 8.84 6.32 5.87
N ILE A 212 9.45 5.62 4.91
CA ILE A 212 9.87 6.22 3.64
C ILE A 212 8.65 6.59 2.81
N PHE A 213 7.67 5.68 2.72
CA PHE A 213 6.40 5.93 2.04
C PHE A 213 5.74 7.19 2.59
N ASP A 214 5.54 7.26 3.91
CA ASP A 214 4.91 8.42 4.57
C ASP A 214 5.70 9.71 4.37
N ARG A 215 7.02 9.62 4.22
CA ARG A 215 7.87 10.79 3.93
C ARG A 215 7.68 11.31 2.50
N LEU A 216 7.35 10.43 1.58
CA LEU A 216 7.18 10.75 0.16
C LEU A 216 5.74 11.09 -0.19
N ASP A 217 4.76 10.67 0.60
CA ASP A 217 3.37 11.08 0.50
C ASP A 217 3.21 12.53 1.00
N LEU A 218 3.46 13.49 0.11
CA LEU A 218 3.50 14.91 0.49
C LEU A 218 2.12 15.50 0.79
N ASN A 219 1.07 14.80 0.36
CA ASN A 219 -0.30 15.27 0.46
C ASN A 219 -1.15 14.46 1.45
N ASP A 220 -0.52 13.50 2.16
CA ASP A 220 -1.08 12.64 3.19
C ASP A 220 -2.36 11.91 2.73
N ASN A 221 -2.43 11.52 1.45
CA ASN A 221 -3.58 10.78 0.92
C ASN A 221 -3.41 9.26 0.99
N ASN A 222 -2.30 8.79 1.55
CA ASN A 222 -1.83 7.42 1.64
C ASN A 222 -1.44 6.78 0.31
N TYR A 223 -1.32 7.52 -0.77
CA TYR A 223 -0.83 7.05 -2.07
C TYR A 223 0.37 7.87 -2.49
N LEU A 224 1.36 7.25 -3.11
CA LEU A 224 2.35 8.03 -3.84
C LEU A 224 1.83 8.23 -5.25
N ASP A 225 1.36 9.44 -5.54
CA ASP A 225 0.84 9.82 -6.84
C ASP A 225 1.54 11.08 -7.35
N ASN A 226 1.19 11.52 -8.57
CA ASN A 226 1.70 12.77 -9.13
C ASN A 226 3.25 12.96 -9.10
N GLY A 227 4.00 11.85 -9.12
CA GLY A 227 5.46 11.84 -9.10
C GLY A 227 6.10 11.58 -7.73
N GLU A 228 5.33 11.52 -6.65
CA GLU A 228 5.81 11.15 -5.29
C GLU A 228 6.48 9.77 -5.29
N GLY A 229 5.93 8.83 -6.07
CA GLY A 229 6.43 7.45 -6.19
C GLY A 229 7.58 7.26 -7.19
N ALA A 230 8.02 8.32 -7.87
CA ALA A 230 9.00 8.20 -8.96
C ALA A 230 10.31 7.53 -8.51
N GLY A 231 10.78 7.85 -7.29
CA GLY A 231 11.98 7.25 -6.73
C GLY A 231 11.88 5.74 -6.55
N PHE A 232 10.72 5.21 -6.14
CA PHE A 232 10.53 3.76 -5.99
C PHE A 232 10.65 3.01 -7.32
N TYR A 233 10.10 3.55 -8.42
CA TYR A 233 10.27 2.94 -9.74
C TYR A 233 11.73 2.93 -10.21
N GLU A 234 12.51 3.98 -9.90
CA GLU A 234 13.94 4.02 -10.20
C GLU A 234 14.72 2.97 -9.40
N VAL A 235 14.47 2.90 -8.08
CA VAL A 235 15.11 1.93 -7.19
C VAL A 235 14.77 0.50 -7.62
N TRP A 236 13.51 0.20 -7.91
CA TRP A 236 13.11 -1.12 -8.39
C TRP A 236 13.83 -1.53 -9.68
N ARG A 237 13.98 -0.60 -10.61
CA ARG A 237 14.74 -0.84 -11.84
C ARG A 237 16.20 -1.18 -11.54
N ILE A 238 16.84 -0.44 -10.63
CA ILE A 238 18.23 -0.70 -10.23
C ILE A 238 18.34 -2.07 -9.55
N HIS A 239 17.42 -2.38 -8.64
CA HIS A 239 17.35 -3.69 -7.99
C HIS A 239 17.29 -4.83 -9.02
N LEU A 240 16.37 -4.77 -10.00
CA LEU A 240 16.25 -5.78 -11.05
C LEU A 240 17.53 -5.92 -11.89
N VAL A 241 18.22 -4.80 -12.18
CA VAL A 241 19.51 -4.83 -12.89
C VAL A 241 20.56 -5.54 -12.05
N ASN A 242 20.62 -5.25 -10.74
CA ASN A 242 21.58 -5.84 -9.81
C ASN A 242 21.35 -7.34 -9.58
N THR A 243 20.09 -7.80 -9.58
CA THR A 243 19.71 -9.21 -9.36
C THR A 243 19.55 -10.02 -10.64
N GLY A 244 19.71 -9.40 -11.82
CA GLY A 244 19.64 -10.06 -13.12
C GLY A 244 18.22 -10.40 -13.58
N GLY A 245 17.23 -9.63 -13.14
CA GLY A 245 15.82 -9.79 -13.52
C GLY A 245 15.19 -11.10 -13.03
N ARG A 246 15.81 -11.77 -12.05
CA ARG A 246 15.12 -12.83 -11.33
C ARG A 246 14.06 -12.15 -10.48
N HIS A 247 12.82 -12.22 -10.96
CA HIS A 247 11.68 -12.21 -10.06
C HIS A 247 11.99 -13.18 -8.92
N HIS A 248 11.57 -12.83 -7.71
CA HIS A 248 11.54 -13.76 -6.60
C HIS A 248 10.50 -14.85 -6.94
N ASP A 249 10.79 -15.69 -7.93
CA ASP A 249 10.07 -16.92 -8.18
C ASP A 249 10.36 -17.78 -6.95
N GLY A 250 9.34 -17.94 -6.11
CA GLY A 250 9.32 -18.96 -5.06
C GLY A 250 9.83 -20.30 -5.60
N PRO A 251 10.45 -21.13 -4.76
CA PRO A 251 11.34 -22.19 -5.20
C PRO A 251 10.66 -23.13 -6.20
N HIS A 252 11.18 -23.11 -7.43
CA HIS A 252 10.93 -24.12 -8.44
C HIS A 252 11.04 -25.52 -7.83
N SER A 253 9.93 -26.25 -7.82
CA SER A 253 9.94 -27.70 -7.65
C SER A 253 10.85 -28.32 -8.72
N PRO A 254 11.83 -29.16 -8.36
CA PRO A 254 12.61 -29.86 -9.34
C PRO A 254 11.73 -30.93 -9.99
N SER A 255 11.72 -30.91 -11.31
CA SER A 255 11.22 -32.01 -12.13
C SER A 255 12.08 -33.25 -11.86
N GLY A 256 11.46 -34.33 -11.38
CA GLY A 256 12.10 -35.63 -11.16
C GLY A 256 11.14 -36.68 -10.61
#